data_AF-A0A8S3V2W0-F1
#
_entry.id   AF-A0A8S3V2W0-F1
#
_cell.length_a   1.000
_cell.length_b   1.000
_cell.length_c   1.000
_cell.angle_alpha   90.00
_cell.angle_beta   90.00
_cell.angle_gamma   90.00
#
_symmetry.space_group_name_H-M   'P 1'
#
loop_
_entity.id
_entity.type
_entity.pdbx_description
1 polymer ?
#
loop_
_entity_poly.entity_id
_entity_poly.type
_entity_poly.pdbx_seq_one_letter_code
_entity_poly.pdbx_strand_id
1 'polypeptide(L)'
;MITKHVRRTREFTGPTPSSVAIMARPPNKRPPEYLILERRKKEDKLASTTDRKLKLNATRRRVEGLIQANHFSVEDRRDKLRSLLRQEEQMYLREMDAKEETVLERQAKMRERAKFLKDRREDERLQYVQEKYDQQFRDQCEELRSTLSKRQQDEVCVERLEQLRVKDELNHAKRVEDDMYAKLWEEDRLAKAAREERDAKATYERNQEVLKVLRLQMAALEEKKEEEKRLKQEERQLLLEQEMLRKIEEQRAWEDKVRQQNETRDMLDMSLQLKMKKKAKLEQEQLAFDLKILEQLLEESRNEALEQLQKKKEMREEDRRYREYLRQLKEEEMAKEIELERLIHEEVEKMWQKRLNQWRLEREARKKLLADVLRGRAVQLQERLMENEKKQAVAEREKVELLRTIEENKKYEYEQMEKNWHKNQQYQNDLSGQIDYNHRLKQQDFERDEAEYRLGMQAEFEYQQRLKTCLDNPEVDRPHPMRRAMMQRSAHR
;
A
#
# COMPACT_ATOMS: atom_id res chain seq x y z
N MET A 1 62.73 -101.32 -102.35
CA MET A 1 62.87 -102.59 -101.59
C MET A 1 63.92 -103.45 -102.28
N ILE A 2 64.76 -104.14 -101.50
CA ILE A 2 65.80 -105.04 -101.98
C ILE A 2 65.17 -106.35 -102.47
N THR A 3 65.62 -106.92 -103.59
CA THR A 3 65.50 -108.36 -103.84
C THR A 3 66.88 -108.95 -104.11
N LYS A 4 67.31 -109.84 -103.19
CA LYS A 4 68.61 -110.50 -103.23
C LYS A 4 68.56 -111.65 -104.24
N HIS A 5 69.64 -111.89 -104.98
CA HIS A 5 69.92 -113.18 -105.59
C HIS A 5 71.20 -113.76 -104.99
N VAL A 6 71.04 -114.85 -104.25
CA VAL A 6 72.12 -115.51 -103.50
C VAL A 6 72.85 -116.50 -104.40
N ARG A 7 74.16 -116.61 -104.17
CA ARG A 7 75.15 -117.29 -105.01
C ARG A 7 74.98 -118.81 -105.05
N ARG A 8 75.65 -119.44 -106.03
CA ARG A 8 75.90 -120.90 -106.08
C ARG A 8 77.39 -121.18 -106.26
N THR A 9 78.10 -121.35 -105.15
CA THR A 9 79.43 -122.01 -105.09
C THR A 9 79.23 -123.50 -104.76
N ARG A 10 80.25 -124.36 -105.00
CA ARG A 10 80.14 -125.84 -104.90
C ARG A 10 81.13 -126.44 -103.88
N GLU A 11 81.42 -125.71 -102.82
CA GLU A 11 82.31 -126.12 -101.74
C GLU A 11 81.49 -126.53 -100.51
N PHE A 12 81.89 -127.60 -99.84
CA PHE A 12 81.28 -128.06 -98.59
C PHE A 12 82.34 -128.32 -97.53
N THR A 13 82.26 -127.58 -96.42
CA THR A 13 83.19 -127.62 -95.27
C THR A 13 82.65 -128.55 -94.17
N GLY A 14 83.48 -129.47 -93.70
CA GLY A 14 83.23 -130.34 -92.53
C GLY A 14 84.26 -130.03 -91.44
N PRO A 15 83.86 -129.91 -90.17
CA PRO A 15 84.25 -128.71 -89.43
C PRO A 15 85.69 -128.70 -88.96
N THR A 16 86.36 -129.86 -88.81
CA THR A 16 86.54 -130.30 -87.41
C THR A 16 86.92 -129.21 -86.42
N PRO A 17 87.99 -128.38 -86.53
CA PRO A 17 88.95 -127.95 -87.58
C PRO A 17 88.89 -128.17 -89.12
N SER A 18 89.15 -129.36 -89.68
CA SER A 18 89.76 -129.46 -91.02
C SER A 18 89.23 -130.59 -91.95
N SER A 19 88.21 -130.31 -92.80
CA SER A 19 87.91 -131.07 -94.03
C SER A 19 87.07 -130.27 -95.05
N VAL A 20 87.34 -130.38 -96.36
CA VAL A 20 86.56 -129.75 -97.45
C VAL A 20 86.46 -130.67 -98.66
N ALA A 21 85.29 -130.78 -99.29
CA ALA A 21 85.08 -131.59 -100.50
C ALA A 21 84.17 -130.90 -101.55
N ILE A 22 84.36 -131.25 -102.82
CA ILE A 22 83.66 -130.68 -103.99
C ILE A 22 83.00 -131.82 -104.80
N MET A 23 81.70 -131.71 -105.09
CA MET A 23 80.93 -132.75 -105.81
C MET A 23 80.78 -132.48 -107.32
N ALA A 24 80.84 -133.54 -108.14
CA ALA A 24 80.62 -133.52 -109.60
C ALA A 24 79.13 -133.29 -109.98
N ARG A 25 78.79 -133.17 -111.27
CA ARG A 25 77.45 -132.71 -111.75
C ARG A 25 76.77 -133.73 -112.69
N PRO A 26 75.50 -134.13 -112.45
CA PRO A 26 74.75 -135.07 -113.30
C PRO A 26 73.81 -134.38 -114.34
N PRO A 27 73.29 -135.14 -115.34
CA PRO A 27 72.55 -134.60 -116.51
C PRO A 27 71.03 -134.41 -116.30
N ASN A 28 70.35 -133.78 -117.28
CA ASN A 28 68.99 -133.23 -117.13
C ASN A 28 67.99 -133.78 -118.17
N LYS A 29 66.68 -133.82 -117.82
CA LYS A 29 65.59 -134.41 -118.64
C LYS A 29 64.24 -133.66 -118.46
N ARG A 30 63.85 -132.73 -119.36
CA ARG A 30 62.46 -132.16 -119.44
C ARG A 30 62.08 -131.74 -120.89
N PRO A 31 60.78 -131.71 -121.26
CA PRO A 31 60.32 -131.71 -122.67
C PRO A 31 60.06 -130.32 -123.29
N PRO A 32 59.84 -130.22 -124.62
CA PRO A 32 60.01 -128.95 -125.37
C PRO A 32 58.95 -127.85 -125.21
N GLU A 33 57.66 -128.17 -124.98
CA GLU A 33 56.58 -127.19 -125.27
C GLU A 33 56.15 -126.25 -124.12
N TYR A 34 56.68 -126.41 -122.90
CA TYR A 34 56.18 -125.69 -121.71
C TYR A 34 56.25 -124.15 -121.81
N LEU A 35 57.27 -123.59 -122.50
CA LEU A 35 57.55 -122.15 -122.47
C LEU A 35 56.59 -121.27 -123.28
N ILE A 36 55.86 -121.84 -124.26
CA ILE A 36 55.02 -121.06 -125.19
C ILE A 36 53.68 -120.68 -124.53
N LEU A 37 53.08 -121.62 -123.79
CA LEU A 37 51.79 -121.40 -123.11
C LEU A 37 51.86 -120.38 -121.97
N GLU A 38 53.03 -120.21 -121.34
CA GLU A 38 53.21 -119.26 -120.23
C GLU A 38 53.30 -117.78 -120.68
N ARG A 39 53.64 -117.50 -121.95
CA ARG A 39 53.70 -116.12 -122.47
C ARG A 39 52.30 -115.51 -122.66
N ARG A 40 51.38 -116.21 -123.32
CA ARG A 40 50.03 -115.69 -123.62
C ARG A 40 49.28 -115.23 -122.37
N LYS A 41 49.35 -116.01 -121.27
CA LYS A 41 48.70 -115.63 -119.99
C LYS A 41 49.31 -114.41 -119.28
N LYS A 42 50.51 -113.94 -119.67
CA LYS A 42 51.14 -112.73 -119.13
C LYS A 42 50.77 -111.47 -119.93
N GLU A 43 50.46 -111.59 -121.21
CA GLU A 43 50.13 -110.46 -122.09
C GLU A 43 48.73 -109.89 -121.78
N ASP A 44 47.70 -110.73 -121.67
CA ASP A 44 46.31 -110.29 -121.44
C ASP A 44 46.11 -109.50 -120.13
N LYS A 45 46.84 -109.85 -119.06
CA LYS A 45 46.73 -109.15 -117.76
C LYS A 45 47.32 -107.74 -117.78
N LEU A 46 48.27 -107.45 -118.69
CA LEU A 46 48.91 -106.14 -118.75
C LEU A 46 47.96 -105.08 -119.31
N ALA A 47 47.23 -105.42 -120.38
CA ALA A 47 46.32 -104.52 -121.10
C ALA A 47 45.16 -104.00 -120.24
N SER A 48 44.54 -104.86 -119.41
CA SER A 48 43.45 -104.44 -118.51
C SER A 48 43.91 -103.43 -117.45
N THR A 49 45.16 -103.53 -117.01
CA THR A 49 45.71 -102.69 -115.92
C THR A 49 46.05 -101.27 -116.40
N THR A 50 46.40 -101.10 -117.67
CA THR A 50 46.69 -99.79 -118.28
C THR A 50 45.43 -98.93 -118.47
N ASP A 51 44.32 -99.52 -118.90
CA ASP A 51 43.07 -98.81 -119.15
C ASP A 51 42.48 -98.14 -117.91
N ARG A 52 42.57 -98.81 -116.75
CA ARG A 52 42.08 -98.24 -115.48
C ARG A 52 42.87 -97.00 -115.05
N LYS A 53 44.18 -96.94 -115.34
CA LYS A 53 45.02 -95.77 -115.03
C LYS A 53 44.71 -94.56 -115.93
N LEU A 54 44.42 -94.80 -117.22
CA LEU A 54 44.05 -93.74 -118.16
C LEU A 54 42.78 -93.01 -117.73
N LYS A 55 41.72 -93.74 -117.36
CA LYS A 55 40.44 -93.14 -116.93
C LYS A 55 40.59 -92.28 -115.66
N LEU A 56 41.39 -92.73 -114.69
CA LEU A 56 41.60 -92.02 -113.42
C LEU A 56 42.39 -90.71 -113.59
N ASN A 57 43.37 -90.70 -114.51
CA ASN A 57 44.10 -89.48 -114.89
C ASN A 57 43.19 -88.47 -115.64
N ALA A 58 42.26 -88.94 -116.47
CA ALA A 58 41.31 -88.08 -117.17
C ALA A 58 40.36 -87.36 -116.19
N THR A 59 39.84 -88.06 -115.18
CA THR A 59 39.02 -87.45 -114.12
C THR A 59 39.80 -86.44 -113.28
N ARG A 60 41.08 -86.73 -112.97
CA ARG A 60 41.93 -85.84 -112.16
C ARG A 60 42.15 -84.48 -112.85
N ARG A 61 42.51 -84.48 -114.14
CA ARG A 61 42.67 -83.24 -114.94
C ARG A 61 41.40 -82.37 -114.94
N ARG A 62 40.22 -82.99 -114.98
CA ARG A 62 38.94 -82.27 -115.01
C ARG A 62 38.63 -81.60 -113.67
N VAL A 63 39.02 -82.21 -112.55
CA VAL A 63 38.93 -81.58 -111.21
C VAL A 63 39.94 -80.45 -111.06
N GLU A 64 41.19 -80.66 -111.48
CA GLU A 64 42.24 -79.63 -111.44
C GLU A 64 41.85 -78.37 -112.25
N GLY A 65 41.22 -78.54 -113.42
CA GLY A 65 40.68 -77.41 -114.20
C GLY A 65 39.54 -76.65 -113.52
N LEU A 66 38.64 -77.33 -112.80
CA LEU A 66 37.58 -76.67 -112.02
C LEU A 66 38.12 -75.91 -110.81
N ILE A 67 39.18 -76.40 -110.17
CA ILE A 67 39.87 -75.71 -109.08
C ILE A 67 40.55 -74.44 -109.60
N GLN A 68 41.22 -74.50 -110.76
CA GLN A 68 41.80 -73.31 -111.39
C GLN A 68 40.74 -72.25 -111.72
N ALA A 69 39.60 -72.64 -112.31
CA ALA A 69 38.50 -71.72 -112.62
C ALA A 69 37.96 -71.01 -111.35
N ASN A 70 37.84 -71.72 -110.24
CA ASN A 70 37.47 -71.12 -108.95
C ASN A 70 38.54 -70.14 -108.44
N HIS A 71 39.83 -70.49 -108.58
CA HIS A 71 40.93 -69.61 -108.17
C HIS A 71 40.94 -68.29 -108.95
N PHE A 72 40.69 -68.32 -110.26
CA PHE A 72 40.53 -67.10 -111.07
C PHE A 72 39.34 -66.25 -110.59
N SER A 73 38.17 -66.86 -110.32
CA SER A 73 37.00 -66.12 -109.82
C SER A 73 37.22 -65.47 -108.44
N VAL A 74 38.09 -66.04 -107.60
CA VAL A 74 38.48 -65.46 -106.31
C VAL A 74 39.45 -64.30 -106.49
N GLU A 75 40.44 -64.42 -107.39
CA GLU A 75 41.36 -63.30 -107.68
C GLU A 75 40.63 -62.11 -108.33
N ASP A 76 39.73 -62.33 -109.30
CA ASP A 76 38.88 -61.27 -109.88
C ASP A 76 38.11 -60.48 -108.80
N ARG A 77 37.67 -61.17 -107.74
CA ARG A 77 36.93 -60.57 -106.63
C ARG A 77 37.86 -59.81 -105.68
N ARG A 78 39.09 -60.30 -105.47
CA ARG A 78 40.15 -59.62 -104.72
C ARG A 78 40.60 -58.35 -105.42
N ASP A 79 40.74 -58.36 -106.75
CA ASP A 79 41.14 -57.18 -107.51
C ASP A 79 40.06 -56.09 -107.53
N LYS A 80 38.77 -56.49 -107.63
CA LYS A 80 37.66 -55.54 -107.44
C LYS A 80 37.68 -54.90 -106.06
N LEU A 81 37.88 -55.68 -104.99
CA LEU A 81 38.01 -55.15 -103.62
C LEU A 81 39.23 -54.22 -103.46
N ARG A 82 40.40 -54.59 -104.01
CA ARG A 82 41.59 -53.74 -104.04
C ARG A 82 41.31 -52.40 -104.74
N SER A 83 40.53 -52.42 -105.84
CA SER A 83 40.20 -51.19 -106.57
C SER A 83 39.27 -50.25 -105.78
N LEU A 84 38.29 -50.80 -105.05
CA LEU A 84 37.39 -50.02 -104.18
C LEU A 84 38.13 -49.41 -102.99
N LEU A 85 38.91 -50.20 -102.25
CA LEU A 85 39.67 -49.71 -101.09
C LEU A 85 40.66 -48.60 -101.50
N ARG A 86 41.27 -48.70 -102.68
CA ARG A 86 42.16 -47.66 -103.22
C ARG A 86 41.41 -46.39 -103.63
N GLN A 87 40.15 -46.49 -104.06
CA GLN A 87 39.30 -45.32 -104.31
C GLN A 87 38.90 -44.65 -103.00
N GLU A 88 38.50 -45.41 -101.99
CA GLU A 88 38.19 -44.89 -100.64
C GLU A 88 39.40 -44.19 -100.02
N GLU A 89 40.59 -44.82 -100.06
CA GLU A 89 41.86 -44.22 -99.62
C GLU A 89 42.15 -42.88 -100.33
N GLN A 90 41.99 -42.82 -101.65
CA GLN A 90 42.14 -41.57 -102.42
C GLN A 90 41.09 -40.51 -102.08
N MET A 91 39.86 -40.90 -101.74
CA MET A 91 38.82 -39.97 -101.30
C MET A 91 39.13 -39.41 -99.91
N TYR A 92 39.58 -40.24 -98.96
CA TYR A 92 39.98 -39.77 -97.64
C TYR A 92 41.20 -38.84 -97.68
N LEU A 93 42.20 -39.13 -98.52
CA LEU A 93 43.35 -38.23 -98.71
C LEU A 93 42.90 -36.85 -99.23
N ARG A 94 42.03 -36.82 -100.25
CA ARG A 94 41.44 -35.57 -100.77
C ARG A 94 40.62 -34.82 -99.73
N GLU A 95 39.88 -35.52 -98.88
CA GLU A 95 39.13 -34.90 -97.79
C GLU A 95 40.02 -34.32 -96.70
N MET A 96 41.17 -34.94 -96.42
CA MET A 96 42.16 -34.39 -95.48
C MET A 96 42.82 -33.13 -96.06
N ASP A 97 43.33 -33.21 -97.30
CA ASP A 97 43.92 -32.07 -98.02
C ASP A 97 42.95 -30.89 -98.13
N ALA A 98 41.64 -31.14 -98.27
CA ALA A 98 40.61 -30.10 -98.35
C ALA A 98 40.14 -29.55 -96.98
N LYS A 99 40.45 -30.24 -95.87
CA LYS A 99 40.14 -29.80 -94.49
C LYS A 99 41.32 -29.07 -93.84
N GLU A 100 42.53 -29.21 -94.37
CA GLU A 100 43.68 -28.44 -93.91
C GLU A 100 43.58 -26.98 -94.38
N GLU A 101 43.26 -26.08 -93.44
CA GLU A 101 43.24 -24.63 -93.70
C GLU A 101 44.57 -24.17 -94.32
N THR A 102 44.49 -23.57 -95.50
CA THR A 102 45.66 -23.03 -96.18
C THR A 102 46.26 -21.88 -95.35
N VAL A 103 47.58 -21.69 -95.49
CA VAL A 103 48.28 -20.58 -94.82
C VAL A 103 47.66 -19.21 -95.17
N LEU A 104 47.13 -19.07 -96.38
CA LEU A 104 46.44 -17.86 -96.86
C LEU A 104 45.10 -17.62 -96.13
N GLU A 105 44.28 -18.65 -95.94
CA GLU A 105 43.02 -18.56 -95.19
C GLU A 105 43.27 -18.23 -93.71
N ARG A 106 44.27 -18.86 -93.09
CA ARG A 106 44.68 -18.55 -91.71
C ARG A 106 45.15 -17.09 -91.58
N GLN A 107 45.92 -16.60 -92.56
CA GLN A 107 46.31 -15.19 -92.63
C GLN A 107 45.15 -14.24 -92.94
N ALA A 108 44.11 -14.69 -93.65
CA ALA A 108 42.89 -13.90 -93.88
C ALA A 108 42.09 -13.77 -92.58
N LYS A 109 41.80 -14.89 -91.89
CA LYS A 109 41.13 -14.89 -90.57
C LYS A 109 41.87 -14.04 -89.53
N MET A 110 43.20 -14.09 -89.51
CA MET A 110 44.02 -13.21 -88.65
C MET A 110 43.88 -11.72 -89.02
N ARG A 111 43.86 -11.38 -90.31
CA ARG A 111 43.63 -10.00 -90.78
C ARG A 111 42.23 -9.49 -90.46
N GLU A 112 41.20 -10.31 -90.65
CA GLU A 112 39.81 -9.98 -90.28
C GLU A 112 39.66 -9.79 -88.78
N ARG A 113 40.22 -10.68 -87.95
CA ARG A 113 40.20 -10.53 -86.49
C ARG A 113 40.96 -9.29 -86.03
N ALA A 114 42.10 -8.98 -86.65
CA ALA A 114 42.84 -7.75 -86.36
C ALA A 114 42.07 -6.49 -86.77
N LYS A 115 41.36 -6.53 -87.91
CA LYS A 115 40.45 -5.46 -88.35
C LYS A 115 39.30 -5.28 -87.37
N PHE A 116 38.56 -6.33 -87.03
CA PHE A 116 37.47 -6.29 -86.05
C PHE A 116 37.92 -5.75 -84.69
N LEU A 117 39.09 -6.16 -84.19
CA LEU A 117 39.67 -5.62 -82.95
C LEU A 117 40.19 -4.20 -83.07
N LYS A 118 40.40 -3.68 -84.28
CA LYS A 118 40.71 -2.25 -84.52
C LYS A 118 39.40 -1.46 -84.56
N ASP A 119 38.44 -1.91 -85.36
CA ASP A 119 37.14 -1.27 -85.55
C ASP A 119 36.40 -1.16 -84.21
N ARG A 120 36.32 -2.25 -83.42
CA ARG A 120 35.74 -2.21 -82.06
C ARG A 120 36.44 -1.21 -81.12
N ARG A 121 37.77 -1.08 -81.18
CA ARG A 121 38.51 -0.10 -80.36
C ARG A 121 38.29 1.33 -80.84
N GLU A 122 38.02 1.52 -82.12
CA GLU A 122 37.60 2.80 -82.68
C GLU A 122 36.19 3.16 -82.21
N ASP A 123 35.24 2.21 -82.25
CA ASP A 123 33.87 2.37 -81.74
C ASP A 123 33.84 2.72 -80.25
N GLU A 124 34.57 1.96 -79.42
CA GLU A 124 34.72 2.23 -77.97
C GLU A 124 35.34 3.64 -77.73
N ARG A 125 36.30 4.08 -78.57
CA ARG A 125 36.86 5.44 -78.50
C ARG A 125 35.85 6.50 -78.92
N LEU A 126 35.08 6.25 -79.97
CA LEU A 126 34.06 7.18 -80.48
C LEU A 126 32.91 7.37 -79.50
N GLN A 127 32.44 6.29 -78.86
CA GLN A 127 31.45 6.34 -77.78
C GLN A 127 31.94 7.18 -76.60
N TYR A 128 33.16 6.93 -76.11
CA TYR A 128 33.75 7.72 -75.02
C TYR A 128 33.91 9.20 -75.40
N VAL A 129 34.33 9.49 -76.63
CA VAL A 129 34.42 10.86 -77.14
C VAL A 129 33.03 11.53 -77.20
N GLN A 130 31.99 10.81 -77.63
CA GLN A 130 30.61 11.30 -77.63
C GLN A 130 30.11 11.60 -76.21
N GLU A 131 30.31 10.68 -75.25
CA GLU A 131 29.97 10.93 -73.84
C GLU A 131 30.68 12.17 -73.26
N LYS A 132 31.92 12.44 -73.70
CA LYS A 132 32.66 13.64 -73.29
C LYS A 132 32.15 14.92 -73.97
N TYR A 133 31.69 14.85 -75.22
CA TYR A 133 30.97 15.97 -75.83
C TYR A 133 29.62 16.23 -75.15
N ASP A 134 28.87 15.18 -74.78
CA ASP A 134 27.61 15.31 -74.05
C ASP A 134 27.82 15.89 -72.64
N GLN A 135 28.89 15.51 -71.94
CA GLN A 135 29.28 16.09 -70.65
C GLN A 135 29.65 17.57 -70.81
N GLN A 136 30.51 17.91 -71.78
CA GLN A 136 30.86 19.31 -72.07
C GLN A 136 29.62 20.15 -72.43
N PHE A 137 28.69 19.61 -73.22
CA PHE A 137 27.44 20.27 -73.54
C PHE A 137 26.59 20.51 -72.29
N ARG A 138 26.42 19.52 -71.41
CA ARG A 138 25.66 19.68 -70.15
C ARG A 138 26.28 20.71 -69.22
N ASP A 139 27.61 20.73 -69.09
CA ASP A 139 28.33 21.62 -68.19
C ASP A 139 28.35 23.07 -68.72
N GLN A 140 28.46 23.26 -70.03
CA GLN A 140 28.60 24.57 -70.68
C GLN A 140 27.28 25.18 -71.16
N CYS A 141 26.22 24.40 -71.37
CA CYS A 141 24.92 24.91 -71.81
C CYS A 141 24.22 25.72 -70.69
N GLU A 142 24.23 27.04 -70.82
CA GLU A 142 23.58 27.94 -69.86
C GLU A 142 22.05 27.76 -69.83
N GLU A 143 21.42 27.42 -70.96
CA GLU A 143 19.99 27.14 -71.02
C GLU A 143 19.61 25.92 -70.16
N LEU A 144 20.38 24.83 -70.26
CA LEU A 144 20.21 23.65 -69.40
C LEU A 144 20.43 23.99 -67.93
N ARG A 145 21.48 24.76 -67.60
CA ARG A 145 21.75 25.21 -66.23
C ARG A 145 20.58 26.04 -65.67
N SER A 146 20.00 26.92 -66.49
CA SER A 146 18.87 27.77 -66.09
C SER A 146 17.57 26.98 -65.87
N THR A 147 17.32 25.95 -66.69
CA THR A 147 16.12 25.10 -66.59
C THR A 147 16.22 24.11 -65.45
N LEU A 148 17.38 23.50 -65.21
CA LEU A 148 17.64 22.68 -64.02
C LEU A 148 17.52 23.50 -62.73
N SER A 149 18.03 24.73 -62.71
CA SER A 149 17.90 25.64 -61.55
C SER A 149 16.43 25.97 -61.24
N LYS A 150 15.62 26.28 -62.25
CA LYS A 150 14.16 26.49 -62.09
C LYS A 150 13.46 25.24 -61.56
N ARG A 151 13.73 24.07 -62.16
CA ARG A 151 13.18 22.80 -61.70
C ARG A 151 13.54 22.51 -60.23
N GLN A 152 14.77 22.77 -59.82
CA GLN A 152 15.19 22.62 -58.43
C GLN A 152 14.45 23.59 -57.49
N GLN A 153 14.16 24.82 -57.94
CA GLN A 153 13.34 25.78 -57.20
C GLN A 153 11.88 25.31 -57.09
N ASP A 154 11.31 24.73 -58.14
CA ASP A 154 9.96 24.17 -58.12
C ASP A 154 9.88 22.97 -57.15
N GLU A 155 10.86 22.07 -57.19
CA GLU A 155 10.98 20.92 -56.27
C GLU A 155 11.08 21.40 -54.80
N VAL A 156 11.94 22.37 -54.50
CA VAL A 156 12.03 23.00 -53.16
C VAL A 156 10.74 23.71 -52.74
N CYS A 157 10.00 24.31 -53.68
CA CYS A 157 8.69 24.90 -53.39
C CYS A 157 7.65 23.83 -53.00
N VAL A 158 7.65 22.68 -53.67
CA VAL A 158 6.76 21.55 -53.35
C VAL A 158 7.09 20.99 -51.97
N GLU A 159 8.36 20.66 -51.70
CA GLU A 159 8.80 20.16 -50.39
C GLU A 159 8.46 21.14 -49.26
N ARG A 160 8.61 22.45 -49.49
CA ARG A 160 8.24 23.48 -48.51
C ARG A 160 6.73 23.54 -48.24
N LEU A 161 5.89 23.30 -49.24
CA LEU A 161 4.43 23.22 -49.04
C LEU A 161 4.05 21.97 -48.23
N GLU A 162 4.73 20.85 -48.42
CA GLU A 162 4.55 19.65 -47.60
C GLU A 162 5.00 19.86 -46.15
N GLN A 163 6.17 20.49 -45.94
CA GLN A 163 6.64 20.86 -44.60
C GLN A 163 5.65 21.79 -43.86
N LEU A 164 5.02 22.74 -44.57
CA LEU A 164 4.01 23.61 -43.99
C LEU A 164 2.74 22.83 -43.62
N ARG A 165 2.26 21.91 -44.46
CA ARG A 165 1.14 21.02 -44.14
C ARG A 165 1.39 20.19 -42.88
N VAL A 166 2.53 19.50 -42.81
CA VAL A 166 2.92 18.70 -41.63
C VAL A 166 3.01 19.57 -40.38
N LYS A 167 3.52 20.80 -40.51
CA LYS A 167 3.58 21.76 -39.39
C LYS A 167 2.17 22.19 -38.93
N ASP A 168 1.24 22.42 -39.84
CA ASP A 168 -0.13 22.81 -39.51
C ASP A 168 -0.92 21.65 -38.87
N GLU A 169 -0.74 20.42 -39.34
CA GLU A 169 -1.27 19.21 -38.70
C GLU A 169 -0.73 19.03 -37.28
N LEU A 170 0.58 19.20 -37.09
CA LEU A 170 1.22 19.10 -35.78
C LEU A 170 0.82 20.23 -34.83
N ASN A 171 0.59 21.44 -35.34
CA ASN A 171 0.02 22.55 -34.57
C ASN A 171 -1.45 22.29 -34.18
N HIS A 172 -2.24 21.65 -35.06
CA HIS A 172 -3.61 21.28 -34.76
C HIS A 172 -3.67 20.20 -33.68
N ALA A 173 -2.84 19.15 -33.79
CA ALA A 173 -2.71 18.11 -32.77
C ALA A 173 -2.34 18.69 -31.40
N LYS A 174 -1.35 19.60 -31.35
CA LYS A 174 -0.98 20.31 -30.11
C LYS A 174 -2.13 21.10 -29.51
N ARG A 175 -2.90 21.85 -30.31
CA ARG A 175 -4.08 22.58 -29.80
C ARG A 175 -5.13 21.65 -29.20
N VAL A 176 -5.37 20.49 -29.82
CA VAL A 176 -6.31 19.49 -29.28
C VAL A 176 -5.80 18.89 -27.96
N GLU A 177 -4.49 18.68 -27.84
CA GLU A 177 -3.84 18.25 -26.59
C GLU A 177 -3.90 19.34 -25.50
N ASP A 178 -3.58 20.61 -25.84
CA ASP A 178 -3.69 21.76 -24.95
C ASP A 178 -5.14 21.96 -24.45
N ASP A 179 -6.13 21.87 -25.35
CA ASP A 179 -7.57 21.95 -25.03
C ASP A 179 -8.02 20.79 -24.13
N MET A 180 -7.42 19.60 -24.26
CA MET A 180 -7.68 18.45 -23.40
C MET A 180 -7.10 18.68 -21.99
N TYR A 181 -5.84 19.13 -21.89
CA TYR A 181 -5.24 19.45 -20.59
C TYR A 181 -5.95 20.61 -19.89
N ALA A 182 -6.39 21.63 -20.64
CA ALA A 182 -7.17 22.74 -20.09
C ALA A 182 -8.50 22.27 -19.45
N LYS A 183 -9.20 21.31 -20.08
CA LYS A 183 -10.41 20.70 -19.52
C LYS A 183 -10.11 19.89 -18.26
N LEU A 184 -9.08 19.02 -18.30
CA LEU A 184 -8.67 18.23 -17.13
C LEU A 184 -8.25 19.12 -15.95
N TRP A 185 -7.59 20.26 -16.22
CA TRP A 185 -7.20 21.22 -15.20
C TRP A 185 -8.41 21.96 -14.61
N GLU A 186 -9.39 22.35 -15.45
CA GLU A 186 -10.64 22.94 -14.99
C GLU A 186 -11.46 21.94 -14.15
N GLU A 187 -11.52 20.67 -14.54
CA GLU A 187 -12.15 19.59 -13.76
C GLU A 187 -11.48 19.39 -12.39
N ASP A 188 -10.15 19.34 -12.33
CA ASP A 188 -9.40 19.24 -11.07
C ASP A 188 -9.59 20.50 -10.19
N ARG A 189 -9.61 21.70 -10.79
CA ARG A 189 -9.91 22.96 -10.10
C ARG A 189 -11.31 22.94 -9.48
N LEU A 190 -12.32 22.51 -10.24
CA LEU A 190 -13.70 22.38 -9.76
C LEU A 190 -13.83 21.29 -8.70
N ALA A 191 -13.12 20.17 -8.83
CA ALA A 191 -13.10 19.11 -7.83
C ALA A 191 -12.44 19.55 -6.51
N LYS A 192 -11.39 20.37 -6.57
CA LYS A 192 -10.75 21.01 -5.41
C LYS A 192 -11.68 22.03 -4.75
N ALA A 193 -12.27 22.94 -5.51
CA ALA A 193 -13.23 23.91 -5.00
C ALA A 193 -14.45 23.23 -4.34
N ALA A 194 -14.98 22.16 -4.96
CA ALA A 194 -16.08 21.38 -4.38
C ALA A 194 -15.67 20.58 -3.12
N ARG A 195 -14.40 20.20 -2.99
CA ARG A 195 -13.86 19.61 -1.75
C ARG A 195 -13.76 20.67 -0.66
N GLU A 196 -13.15 21.82 -0.95
CA GLU A 196 -13.03 22.95 -0.04
C GLU A 196 -14.40 23.43 0.45
N GLU A 197 -15.42 23.49 -0.41
CA GLU A 197 -16.79 23.85 -0.03
C GLU A 197 -17.42 22.80 0.92
N ARG A 198 -17.17 21.51 0.70
CA ARG A 198 -17.62 20.43 1.61
C ARG A 198 -16.91 20.47 2.94
N ASP A 199 -15.60 20.69 2.94
CA ASP A 199 -14.80 20.79 4.16
C ASP A 199 -15.17 22.05 4.96
N ALA A 200 -15.46 23.17 4.28
CA ALA A 200 -15.99 24.40 4.87
C ALA A 200 -17.38 24.19 5.49
N LYS A 201 -18.30 23.49 4.80
CA LYS A 201 -19.61 23.12 5.36
C LYS A 201 -19.47 22.18 6.55
N ALA A 202 -18.68 21.12 6.45
CA ALA A 202 -18.50 20.16 7.53
C ALA A 202 -17.79 20.76 8.76
N THR A 203 -16.88 21.73 8.57
CA THR A 203 -16.29 22.49 9.69
C THR A 203 -17.29 23.47 10.29
N TYR A 204 -18.09 24.16 9.49
CA TYR A 204 -19.19 25.01 9.97
C TYR A 204 -20.22 24.20 10.78
N GLU A 205 -20.62 23.02 10.32
CA GLU A 205 -21.55 22.12 11.00
C GLU A 205 -20.98 21.64 12.35
N ARG A 206 -19.73 21.16 12.36
CA ARG A 206 -19.02 20.80 13.61
C ARG A 206 -18.93 21.99 14.58
N ASN A 207 -18.64 23.19 14.09
CA ASN A 207 -18.60 24.39 14.92
C ASN A 207 -20.00 24.75 15.48
N GLN A 208 -21.07 24.58 14.69
CA GLN A 208 -22.45 24.76 15.14
C GLN A 208 -22.85 23.73 16.21
N GLU A 209 -22.42 22.47 16.08
CA GLU A 209 -22.65 21.42 17.08
C GLU A 209 -21.92 21.73 18.39
N VAL A 210 -20.64 22.09 18.32
CA VAL A 210 -19.85 22.53 19.49
C VAL A 210 -20.51 23.75 20.16
N LEU A 211 -20.97 24.73 19.39
CA LEU A 211 -21.69 25.90 19.93
C LEU A 211 -23.04 25.52 20.60
N LYS A 212 -23.78 24.55 20.06
CA LYS A 212 -25.00 24.03 20.71
C LYS A 212 -24.67 23.36 22.05
N VAL A 213 -23.65 22.50 22.09
CA VAL A 213 -23.19 21.84 23.34
C VAL A 213 -22.71 22.86 24.36
N LEU A 214 -21.91 23.85 23.95
CA LEU A 214 -21.46 24.94 24.83
C LEU A 214 -22.62 25.75 25.40
N ARG A 215 -23.66 26.06 24.61
CA ARG A 215 -24.87 26.74 25.12
C ARG A 215 -25.61 25.91 26.16
N LEU A 216 -25.73 24.60 25.96
CA LEU A 216 -26.32 23.68 26.95
C LEU A 216 -25.49 23.62 28.23
N GLN A 217 -24.16 23.55 28.12
CA GLN A 217 -23.25 23.59 29.27
C GLN A 217 -23.31 24.92 30.03
N MET A 218 -23.40 26.05 29.33
CA MET A 218 -23.59 27.36 29.94
C MET A 218 -24.91 27.44 30.69
N ALA A 219 -26.03 27.00 30.09
CA ALA A 219 -27.33 26.97 30.74
C ALA A 219 -27.33 26.08 32.00
N ALA A 220 -26.74 24.88 31.93
CA ALA A 220 -26.62 23.99 33.09
C ALA A 220 -25.74 24.58 34.21
N LEU A 221 -24.66 25.30 33.87
CA LEU A 221 -23.85 26.03 34.84
C LEU A 221 -24.59 27.24 35.45
N GLU A 222 -25.51 27.85 34.71
CA GLU A 222 -26.33 28.96 35.17
C GLU A 222 -27.44 28.48 36.11
N GLU A 223 -28.09 27.36 35.78
CA GLU A 223 -29.03 26.65 36.63
C GLU A 223 -28.38 26.22 37.96
N LYS A 224 -27.21 25.57 37.94
CA LYS A 224 -26.47 25.22 39.16
C LYS A 224 -26.12 26.45 40.03
N LYS A 225 -25.82 27.60 39.43
CA LYS A 225 -25.59 28.86 40.18
C LYS A 225 -26.88 29.42 40.78
N GLU A 226 -28.03 29.22 40.14
CA GLU A 226 -29.32 29.57 40.74
C GLU A 226 -29.67 28.64 41.91
N GLU A 227 -29.45 27.34 41.77
CA GLU A 227 -29.63 26.37 42.86
C GLU A 227 -28.75 26.71 44.07
N GLU A 228 -27.46 27.02 43.85
CA GLU A 228 -26.55 27.46 44.93
C GLU A 228 -27.07 28.72 45.65
N LYS A 229 -27.65 29.68 44.90
CA LYS A 229 -28.29 30.87 45.50
C LYS A 229 -29.55 30.52 46.27
N ARG A 230 -30.39 29.60 45.77
CA ARG A 230 -31.62 29.15 46.45
C ARG A 230 -31.29 28.44 47.76
N LEU A 231 -30.35 27.49 47.75
CA LEU A 231 -29.90 26.79 48.96
C LEU A 231 -29.39 27.75 50.04
N LYS A 232 -28.61 28.77 49.67
CA LYS A 232 -28.14 29.83 50.59
C LYS A 232 -29.26 30.74 51.11
N GLN A 233 -30.29 30.99 50.31
CA GLN A 233 -31.48 31.73 50.76
C GLN A 233 -32.33 30.90 51.73
N GLU A 234 -32.52 29.61 51.45
CA GLU A 234 -33.21 28.67 52.33
C GLU A 234 -32.48 28.51 53.66
N GLU A 235 -31.16 28.33 53.64
CA GLU A 235 -30.31 28.27 54.85
C GLU A 235 -30.49 29.54 55.70
N ARG A 236 -30.40 30.71 55.09
CA ARG A 236 -30.62 32.00 55.76
C ARG A 236 -32.02 32.11 56.39
N GLN A 237 -33.06 31.61 55.72
CA GLN A 237 -34.42 31.59 56.26
C GLN A 237 -34.54 30.64 57.46
N LEU A 238 -33.98 29.44 57.36
CA LEU A 238 -33.97 28.45 58.45
C LEU A 238 -33.21 28.96 59.69
N LEU A 239 -32.08 29.64 59.49
CA LEU A 239 -31.32 30.28 60.58
C LEU A 239 -32.11 31.41 61.26
N LEU A 240 -32.82 32.25 60.49
CA LEU A 240 -33.71 33.28 61.04
C LEU A 240 -34.88 32.66 61.84
N GLU A 241 -35.49 31.59 61.34
CA GLU A 241 -36.52 30.86 62.08
C GLU A 241 -35.97 30.26 63.40
N GLN A 242 -34.75 29.70 63.38
CA GLN A 242 -34.09 29.18 64.56
C GLN A 242 -33.80 30.29 65.59
N GLU A 243 -33.34 31.46 65.15
CA GLU A 243 -33.11 32.62 66.01
C GLU A 243 -34.43 33.14 66.62
N MET A 244 -35.52 33.17 65.85
CA MET A 244 -36.84 33.56 66.34
C MET A 244 -37.40 32.59 67.38
N LEU A 245 -37.18 31.27 67.22
CA LEU A 245 -37.55 30.30 68.26
C LEU A 245 -36.74 30.49 69.54
N ARG A 246 -35.41 30.70 69.44
CA ARG A 246 -34.57 31.01 70.61
C ARG A 246 -35.06 32.26 71.33
N LYS A 247 -35.40 33.33 70.61
CA LYS A 247 -35.98 34.56 71.21
C LYS A 247 -37.29 34.28 71.96
N ILE A 248 -38.17 33.43 71.43
CA ILE A 248 -39.43 33.03 72.10
C ILE A 248 -39.15 32.19 73.35
N GLU A 249 -38.15 31.30 73.32
CA GLU A 249 -37.71 30.52 74.48
C GLU A 249 -37.08 31.39 75.56
N GLU A 250 -36.19 32.32 75.18
CA GLU A 250 -35.55 33.29 76.07
C GLU A 250 -36.55 34.26 76.71
N GLN A 251 -37.49 34.81 75.93
CA GLN A 251 -38.56 35.66 76.45
C GLN A 251 -39.40 34.91 77.49
N ARG A 252 -39.76 33.65 77.24
CA ARG A 252 -40.52 32.84 78.20
C ARG A 252 -39.71 32.45 79.42
N ALA A 253 -38.42 32.15 79.28
CA ALA A 253 -37.53 31.89 80.40
C ALA A 253 -37.39 33.14 81.30
N TRP A 254 -37.34 34.32 80.69
CA TRP A 254 -37.36 35.61 81.39
C TRP A 254 -38.71 35.87 82.08
N GLU A 255 -39.84 35.67 81.41
CA GLU A 255 -41.18 35.80 82.00
C GLU A 255 -41.39 34.84 83.19
N ASP A 256 -41.00 33.57 83.06
CA ASP A 256 -41.09 32.59 84.15
C ASP A 256 -40.15 32.99 85.32
N LYS A 257 -38.96 33.53 85.04
CA LYS A 257 -38.04 34.03 86.08
C LYS A 257 -38.59 35.24 86.82
N VAL A 258 -39.13 36.24 86.10
CA VAL A 258 -39.78 37.41 86.71
C VAL A 258 -41.00 37.00 87.52
N ARG A 259 -41.79 36.05 87.02
CA ARG A 259 -42.94 35.49 87.74
C ARG A 259 -42.52 34.81 89.04
N GLN A 260 -41.49 33.97 89.02
CA GLN A 260 -40.92 33.35 90.23
C GLN A 260 -40.40 34.40 91.22
N GLN A 261 -39.71 35.44 90.74
CA GLN A 261 -39.26 36.55 91.60
C GLN A 261 -40.43 37.26 92.29
N ASN A 262 -41.49 37.59 91.55
CA ASN A 262 -42.70 38.19 92.13
C ASN A 262 -43.40 37.25 93.11
N GLU A 263 -43.58 35.97 92.76
CA GLU A 263 -44.12 34.94 93.66
C GLU A 263 -43.31 34.84 94.98
N THR A 264 -41.98 34.89 94.92
CA THR A 264 -41.13 34.91 96.14
C THR A 264 -41.24 36.22 96.93
N ARG A 265 -41.35 37.38 96.26
CA ARG A 265 -41.52 38.68 96.91
C ARG A 265 -42.85 38.74 97.65
N ASP A 266 -43.95 38.37 96.99
CA ASP A 266 -45.29 38.44 97.57
C ASP A 266 -45.44 37.46 98.75
N MET A 267 -44.76 36.30 98.70
CA MET A 267 -44.62 35.38 99.85
C MET A 267 -43.84 36.00 101.03
N LEU A 268 -42.76 36.73 100.75
CA LEU A 268 -42.00 37.44 101.79
C LEU A 268 -42.83 38.59 102.38
N ASP A 269 -43.52 39.38 101.56
CA ASP A 269 -44.40 40.47 101.99
C ASP A 269 -45.56 39.94 102.85
N MET A 270 -46.19 38.83 102.47
CA MET A 270 -47.17 38.13 103.30
C MET A 270 -46.57 37.72 104.67
N SER A 271 -45.34 37.20 104.69
CA SER A 271 -44.66 36.83 105.93
C SER A 271 -44.35 38.05 106.82
N LEU A 272 -43.98 39.19 106.22
CA LEU A 272 -43.74 40.45 106.91
C LEU A 272 -45.04 41.04 107.46
N GLN A 273 -46.13 41.04 106.69
CA GLN A 273 -47.45 41.46 107.16
C GLN A 273 -47.94 40.60 108.33
N LEU A 274 -47.72 39.28 108.29
CA LEU A 274 -48.06 38.40 109.41
C LEU A 274 -47.21 38.68 110.66
N LYS A 275 -45.91 38.97 110.51
CA LYS A 275 -45.05 39.42 111.63
C LYS A 275 -45.49 40.77 112.19
N MET A 276 -45.81 41.74 111.34
CA MET A 276 -46.34 43.06 111.75
C MET A 276 -47.67 42.92 112.50
N LYS A 277 -48.62 42.12 111.99
CA LYS A 277 -49.89 41.82 112.68
C LYS A 277 -49.67 41.14 114.03
N LYS A 278 -48.71 40.21 114.14
CA LYS A 278 -48.33 39.60 115.43
C LYS A 278 -47.74 40.63 116.40
N LYS A 279 -46.84 41.50 115.93
CA LYS A 279 -46.24 42.56 116.77
C LYS A 279 -47.31 43.56 117.26
N ALA A 280 -48.19 44.01 116.37
CA ALA A 280 -49.30 44.90 116.73
C ALA A 280 -50.28 44.26 117.72
N LYS A 281 -50.55 42.95 117.62
CA LYS A 281 -51.33 42.22 118.64
C LYS A 281 -50.61 42.18 119.99
N LEU A 282 -49.31 41.89 120.02
CA LEU A 282 -48.53 41.90 121.26
C LEU A 282 -48.47 43.30 121.90
N GLU A 283 -48.35 44.36 121.11
CA GLU A 283 -48.42 45.75 121.58
C GLU A 283 -49.83 46.10 122.11
N GLN A 284 -50.90 45.63 121.47
CA GLN A 284 -52.27 45.74 122.00
C GLN A 284 -52.49 44.94 123.29
N GLU A 285 -51.93 43.74 123.39
CA GLU A 285 -52.00 42.89 124.58
C GLU A 285 -51.21 43.50 125.75
N GLN A 286 -50.08 44.16 125.50
CA GLN A 286 -49.34 44.96 126.48
C GLN A 286 -50.15 46.16 126.96
N LEU A 287 -50.68 46.98 126.04
CA LEU A 287 -51.54 48.12 126.39
C LEU A 287 -52.80 47.70 127.14
N ALA A 288 -53.39 46.55 126.81
CA ALA A 288 -54.52 45.98 127.53
C ALA A 288 -54.14 45.48 128.93
N PHE A 289 -52.91 44.98 129.12
CA PHE A 289 -52.38 44.59 130.43
C PHE A 289 -52.12 45.83 131.31
N ASP A 290 -51.54 46.88 130.75
CA ASP A 290 -51.33 48.17 131.44
C ASP A 290 -52.67 48.84 131.82
N LEU A 291 -53.66 48.79 130.93
CA LEU A 291 -55.05 49.18 131.23
C LEU A 291 -55.66 48.37 132.37
N LYS A 292 -55.39 47.06 132.42
CA LYS A 292 -55.91 46.17 133.47
C LYS A 292 -55.27 46.44 134.83
N ILE A 293 -54.01 46.87 134.87
CA ILE A 293 -53.35 47.37 136.08
C ILE A 293 -53.98 48.70 136.53
N LEU A 294 -54.31 49.60 135.59
CA LEU A 294 -55.04 50.83 135.90
C LEU A 294 -56.48 50.58 136.38
N GLU A 295 -57.17 49.58 135.83
CA GLU A 295 -58.48 49.12 136.34
C GLU A 295 -58.36 48.55 137.76
N GLN A 296 -57.35 47.72 138.05
CA GLN A 296 -57.12 47.20 139.40
C GLN A 296 -56.83 48.33 140.42
N LEU A 297 -56.05 49.34 140.03
CA LEU A 297 -55.79 50.53 140.86
C LEU A 297 -57.03 51.44 141.04
N LEU A 298 -58.04 51.34 140.17
CA LEU A 298 -59.33 52.02 140.29
C LEU A 298 -60.37 51.21 141.08
N GLU A 299 -60.33 49.87 140.98
CA GLU A 299 -61.19 48.97 141.76
C GLU A 299 -60.79 48.95 143.24
N GLU A 300 -59.49 49.03 143.55
CA GLU A 300 -58.98 49.22 144.92
C GLU A 300 -59.39 50.57 145.55
N SER A 301 -59.83 51.55 144.76
CA SER A 301 -60.25 52.87 145.26
C SER A 301 -61.77 53.03 145.40
N ARG A 302 -62.60 52.00 145.12
CA ARG A 302 -64.04 52.23 144.90
C ARG A 302 -65.04 51.20 145.45
N ASN A 303 -64.64 50.32 146.38
CA ASN A 303 -65.59 49.38 147.03
C ASN A 303 -65.34 49.19 148.55
N GLU A 304 -65.66 50.21 149.36
CA GLU A 304 -65.91 50.04 150.81
C GLU A 304 -67.29 50.59 151.24
N ALA A 305 -68.20 50.81 150.29
CA ALA A 305 -69.55 51.28 150.57
C ALA A 305 -70.58 50.67 149.60
N LEU A 306 -70.99 49.41 149.85
CA LEU A 306 -72.39 48.90 149.76
C LEU A 306 -72.56 47.36 149.90
N GLU A 307 -71.82 46.69 150.78
CA GLU A 307 -72.26 45.38 151.32
C GLU A 307 -73.40 45.53 152.35
N GLN A 308 -74.47 46.23 151.93
CA GLN A 308 -75.74 46.34 152.64
C GLN A 308 -76.90 46.31 151.63
N LEU A 309 -77.04 45.21 150.87
CA LEU A 309 -78.35 44.83 150.31
C LEU A 309 -78.55 43.33 150.01
N GLN A 310 -78.10 42.43 150.89
CA GLN A 310 -78.43 40.99 150.83
C GLN A 310 -79.92 40.66 151.13
N LYS A 311 -80.89 41.55 150.83
CA LYS A 311 -82.33 41.37 151.16
C LYS A 311 -83.31 41.77 150.04
N LYS A 312 -83.10 41.23 148.82
CA LYS A 312 -84.16 41.13 147.78
C LYS A 312 -83.90 39.99 146.79
N LYS A 313 -83.77 38.75 147.31
CA LYS A 313 -83.19 37.60 146.59
C LYS A 313 -84.13 36.44 146.25
N GLU A 314 -85.43 36.49 146.60
CA GLU A 314 -86.33 35.31 146.55
C GLU A 314 -87.59 35.48 145.67
N MET A 315 -87.59 36.41 144.70
CA MET A 315 -88.67 36.57 143.71
C MET A 315 -88.13 36.70 142.26
N ARG A 316 -87.02 36.04 141.95
CA ARG A 316 -86.41 36.03 140.60
C ARG A 316 -85.90 34.66 140.13
N GLU A 317 -86.34 33.55 140.72
CA GLU A 317 -85.80 32.22 140.38
C GLU A 317 -86.57 31.51 139.25
N GLU A 318 -87.87 31.77 139.08
CA GLU A 318 -88.65 31.21 137.96
C GLU A 318 -88.34 31.94 136.64
N ASP A 319 -88.22 33.27 136.70
CA ASP A 319 -87.82 34.15 135.60
C ASP A 319 -86.32 33.98 135.22
N ARG A 320 -85.56 33.23 136.03
CA ARG A 320 -84.20 32.73 135.72
C ARG A 320 -84.27 31.45 134.90
N ARG A 321 -85.00 30.44 135.37
CA ARG A 321 -85.09 29.11 134.75
C ARG A 321 -85.59 29.16 133.30
N TYR A 322 -86.59 30.00 132.99
CA TYR A 322 -87.06 30.15 131.61
C TYR A 322 -86.02 30.85 130.70
N ARG A 323 -85.27 31.83 131.23
CA ARG A 323 -84.15 32.48 130.52
C ARG A 323 -82.90 31.62 130.42
N GLU A 324 -82.75 30.62 131.28
CA GLU A 324 -81.68 29.62 131.23
C GLU A 324 -82.02 28.53 130.20
N TYR A 325 -83.26 28.03 130.17
CA TYR A 325 -83.74 27.11 129.14
C TYR A 325 -83.68 27.69 127.72
N LEU A 326 -84.17 28.93 127.51
CA LEU A 326 -84.04 29.61 126.22
C LEU A 326 -82.59 29.90 125.82
N ARG A 327 -81.67 29.99 126.79
CA ARG A 327 -80.24 30.16 126.52
C ARG A 327 -79.60 28.85 126.11
N GLN A 328 -79.91 27.75 126.80
CA GLN A 328 -79.49 26.40 126.43
C GLN A 328 -79.98 26.04 125.01
N LEU A 329 -81.26 26.29 124.71
CA LEU A 329 -81.83 26.00 123.40
C LEU A 329 -81.17 26.85 122.29
N LYS A 330 -80.80 28.10 122.59
CA LYS A 330 -80.01 28.94 121.69
C LYS A 330 -78.54 28.48 121.57
N GLU A 331 -77.92 28.03 122.65
CA GLU A 331 -76.54 27.51 122.66
C GLU A 331 -76.45 26.20 121.87
N GLU A 332 -77.46 25.32 121.95
CA GLU A 332 -77.58 24.11 121.14
C GLU A 332 -77.83 24.39 119.66
N GLU A 333 -78.70 25.35 119.31
CA GLU A 333 -78.89 25.77 117.91
C GLU A 333 -77.61 26.42 117.35
N MET A 334 -76.96 27.33 118.09
CA MET A 334 -75.66 27.91 117.70
C MET A 334 -74.57 26.85 117.53
N ALA A 335 -74.53 25.82 118.40
CA ALA A 335 -73.58 24.72 118.26
C ALA A 335 -73.81 23.91 116.98
N LYS A 336 -75.08 23.59 116.66
CA LYS A 336 -75.46 22.93 115.39
C LYS A 336 -75.15 23.79 114.18
N GLU A 337 -75.43 25.09 114.24
CA GLU A 337 -75.10 26.06 113.17
C GLU A 337 -73.59 26.12 112.94
N ILE A 338 -72.76 26.18 114.00
CA ILE A 338 -71.30 26.16 113.90
C ILE A 338 -70.79 24.84 113.29
N GLU A 339 -71.35 23.69 113.67
CA GLU A 339 -70.99 22.40 113.07
C GLU A 339 -71.41 22.31 111.59
N LEU A 340 -72.58 22.84 111.22
CA LEU A 340 -73.06 22.95 109.83
C LEU A 340 -72.17 23.88 109.01
N GLU A 341 -71.88 25.09 109.49
CA GLU A 341 -70.99 26.06 108.82
C GLU A 341 -69.59 25.48 108.62
N ARG A 342 -69.08 24.73 109.59
CA ARG A 342 -67.81 24.01 109.49
C ARG A 342 -67.84 22.93 108.41
N LEU A 343 -68.86 22.06 108.39
CA LEU A 343 -68.99 21.03 107.36
C LEU A 343 -69.13 21.64 105.97
N ILE A 344 -69.89 22.72 105.83
CA ILE A 344 -70.02 23.49 104.58
C ILE A 344 -68.67 24.09 104.17
N HIS A 345 -67.91 24.70 105.10
CA HIS A 345 -66.57 25.20 104.81
C HIS A 345 -65.62 24.09 104.36
N GLU A 346 -65.59 22.95 105.05
CA GLU A 346 -64.74 21.81 104.68
C GLU A 346 -65.11 21.25 103.30
N GLU A 347 -66.39 21.22 102.90
CA GLU A 347 -66.83 20.81 101.56
C GLU A 347 -66.51 21.86 100.49
N VAL A 348 -66.69 23.15 100.78
CA VAL A 348 -66.30 24.25 99.89
C VAL A 348 -64.79 24.26 99.66
N GLU A 349 -63.97 24.06 100.69
CA GLU A 349 -62.52 23.92 100.57
C GLU A 349 -62.13 22.70 99.73
N LYS A 350 -62.74 21.52 99.96
CA LYS A 350 -62.50 20.31 99.14
C LYS A 350 -62.86 20.55 97.67
N MET A 351 -63.95 21.27 97.39
CA MET A 351 -64.37 21.62 96.02
C MET A 351 -63.50 22.71 95.39
N TRP A 352 -62.95 23.62 96.19
CA TRP A 352 -61.98 24.62 95.75
C TRP A 352 -60.62 23.98 95.42
N GLN A 353 -60.11 23.12 96.29
CA GLN A 353 -58.87 22.35 96.06
C GLN A 353 -58.98 21.47 94.81
N LYS A 354 -60.12 20.82 94.56
CA LYS A 354 -60.36 20.07 93.30
C LYS A 354 -60.23 20.97 92.07
N ARG A 355 -60.84 22.17 92.07
CA ARG A 355 -60.70 23.15 90.98
C ARG A 355 -59.27 23.66 90.84
N LEU A 356 -58.59 23.97 91.94
CA LEU A 356 -57.21 24.43 91.94
C LEU A 356 -56.25 23.37 91.36
N ASN A 357 -56.46 22.10 91.70
CA ASN A 357 -55.71 20.96 91.17
C ASN A 357 -56.00 20.72 89.68
N GLN A 358 -57.27 20.84 89.24
CA GLN A 358 -57.62 20.80 87.82
C GLN A 358 -56.91 21.91 87.02
N TRP A 359 -56.94 23.16 87.51
CA TRP A 359 -56.24 24.28 86.88
C TRP A 359 -54.72 24.11 86.86
N ARG A 360 -54.13 23.54 87.92
CA ARG A 360 -52.70 23.19 87.94
C ARG A 360 -52.37 22.15 86.86
N LEU A 361 -53.11 21.04 86.81
CA LEU A 361 -52.93 19.98 85.82
C LEU A 361 -53.12 20.49 84.39
N GLU A 362 -54.11 21.35 84.15
CA GLU A 362 -54.36 21.97 82.85
C GLU A 362 -53.22 22.94 82.45
N ARG A 363 -52.72 23.77 83.38
CA ARG A 363 -51.57 24.64 83.17
C ARG A 363 -50.30 23.84 82.87
N GLU A 364 -50.07 22.74 83.59
CA GLU A 364 -48.94 21.84 83.35
C GLU A 364 -49.06 21.10 82.01
N ALA A 365 -50.25 20.61 81.65
CA ALA A 365 -50.51 19.97 80.36
C ALA A 365 -50.30 20.96 79.19
N ARG A 366 -50.80 22.19 79.30
CA ARG A 366 -50.55 23.27 78.32
C ARG A 366 -49.06 23.61 78.22
N LYS A 367 -48.32 23.67 79.35
CA LYS A 367 -46.87 23.92 79.34
C LYS A 367 -46.08 22.77 78.70
N LYS A 368 -46.47 21.51 78.96
CA LYS A 368 -45.89 20.32 78.32
C LYS A 368 -46.14 20.31 76.81
N LEU A 369 -47.41 20.43 76.38
CA LEU A 369 -47.79 20.51 74.96
C LEU A 369 -47.02 21.60 74.21
N LEU A 370 -46.88 22.77 74.82
CA LEU A 370 -46.15 23.90 74.23
C LEU A 370 -44.64 23.64 74.11
N ALA A 371 -44.03 22.96 75.09
CA ALA A 371 -42.65 22.50 75.01
C ALA A 371 -42.47 21.39 73.96
N ASP A 372 -43.45 20.50 73.79
CA ASP A 372 -43.44 19.45 72.77
C ASP A 372 -43.55 20.04 71.34
N VAL A 373 -44.40 21.06 71.15
CA VAL A 373 -44.51 21.79 69.87
C VAL A 373 -43.20 22.52 69.54
N LEU A 374 -42.58 23.20 70.51
CA LEU A 374 -41.29 23.87 70.30
C LEU A 374 -40.18 22.87 69.99
N ARG A 375 -40.06 21.76 70.74
CA ARG A 375 -39.11 20.69 70.45
C ARG A 375 -39.33 20.06 69.08
N GLY A 376 -40.58 19.78 68.70
CA GLY A 376 -40.93 19.26 67.39
C GLY A 376 -40.51 20.20 66.26
N ARG A 377 -40.76 21.51 66.41
CA ARG A 377 -40.32 22.51 65.42
C ARG A 377 -38.80 22.66 65.37
N ALA A 378 -38.12 22.59 66.51
CA ALA A 378 -36.65 22.64 66.57
C ALA A 378 -36.02 21.43 65.85
N VAL A 379 -36.56 20.23 66.04
CA VAL A 379 -36.13 19.02 65.30
C VAL A 379 -36.39 19.18 63.79
N GLN A 380 -37.58 19.63 63.37
CA GLN A 380 -37.89 19.88 61.95
C GLN A 380 -36.94 20.91 61.30
N LEU A 381 -36.58 21.97 62.02
CA LEU A 381 -35.61 22.96 61.55
C LEU A 381 -34.21 22.37 61.44
N GLN A 382 -33.79 21.57 62.43
CA GLN A 382 -32.50 20.90 62.42
C GLN A 382 -32.39 19.87 61.30
N GLU A 383 -33.45 19.08 61.04
CA GLU A 383 -33.51 18.15 59.91
C GLU A 383 -33.37 18.88 58.57
N ARG A 384 -34.07 20.01 58.39
CA ARG A 384 -33.98 20.84 57.17
C ARG A 384 -32.60 21.49 56.99
N LEU A 385 -31.97 21.96 58.07
CA LEU A 385 -30.60 22.46 58.03
C LEU A 385 -29.62 21.35 57.62
N MET A 386 -29.69 20.18 58.27
CA MET A 386 -28.87 19.00 57.93
C MET A 386 -29.11 18.50 56.49
N GLU A 387 -30.31 18.65 55.94
CA GLU A 387 -30.61 18.31 54.54
C GLU A 387 -30.01 19.33 53.56
N ASN A 388 -30.08 20.63 53.88
CA ASN A 388 -29.44 21.69 53.11
C ASN A 388 -27.91 21.55 53.13
N GLU A 389 -27.30 21.35 54.30
CA GLU A 389 -25.86 21.05 54.45
C GLU A 389 -25.42 19.85 53.59
N LYS A 390 -26.21 18.77 53.56
CA LYS A 390 -25.94 17.61 52.68
C LYS A 390 -25.98 17.98 51.20
N LYS A 391 -26.97 18.78 50.77
CA LYS A 391 -27.09 19.25 49.38
C LYS A 391 -25.89 20.14 48.99
N GLN A 392 -25.50 21.07 49.87
CA GLN A 392 -24.30 21.90 49.67
C GLN A 392 -23.03 21.04 49.60
N ALA A 393 -22.84 20.09 50.51
CA ALA A 393 -21.68 19.20 50.53
C ALA A 393 -21.59 18.28 49.29
N VAL A 394 -22.72 17.88 48.69
CA VAL A 394 -22.73 17.17 47.40
C VAL A 394 -22.31 18.10 46.26
N ALA A 395 -22.87 19.31 46.19
CA ALA A 395 -22.50 20.31 45.17
C ALA A 395 -21.01 20.71 45.25
N GLU A 396 -20.44 20.80 46.46
CA GLU A 396 -19.00 21.04 46.65
C GLU A 396 -18.13 19.87 46.14
N ARG A 397 -18.54 18.62 46.36
CA ARG A 397 -17.83 17.44 45.84
C ARG A 397 -17.85 17.41 44.31
N GLU A 398 -19.01 17.61 43.70
CA GLU A 398 -19.14 17.72 42.24
C GLU A 398 -18.24 18.82 41.67
N LYS A 399 -18.15 19.97 42.36
CA LYS A 399 -17.28 21.08 41.96
C LYS A 399 -15.80 20.71 42.04
N VAL A 400 -15.36 19.98 43.07
CA VAL A 400 -13.98 19.49 43.21
C VAL A 400 -13.65 18.46 42.12
N GLU A 401 -14.56 17.52 41.85
CA GLU A 401 -14.40 16.55 40.76
C GLU A 401 -14.36 17.24 39.38
N LEU A 402 -15.22 18.23 39.13
CA LEU A 402 -15.20 19.03 37.91
C LEU A 402 -13.87 19.78 37.75
N LEU A 403 -13.36 20.42 38.80
CA LEU A 403 -12.06 21.10 38.76
C LEU A 403 -10.92 20.13 38.46
N ARG A 404 -10.94 18.95 39.08
CA ARG A 404 -9.95 17.88 38.81
C ARG A 404 -9.98 17.43 37.35
N THR A 405 -11.16 17.15 36.77
CA THR A 405 -11.27 16.76 35.36
C THR A 405 -10.81 17.88 34.42
N ILE A 406 -11.04 19.15 34.76
CA ILE A 406 -10.51 20.30 34.01
C ILE A 406 -8.97 20.34 34.05
N GLU A 407 -8.35 20.05 35.20
CA GLU A 407 -6.88 19.99 35.32
C GLU A 407 -6.27 18.80 34.57
N GLU A 408 -6.92 17.62 34.62
CA GLU A 408 -6.51 16.43 33.87
C GLU A 408 -6.61 16.68 32.36
N ASN A 409 -7.71 17.29 31.88
CA ASN A 409 -7.86 17.69 30.48
C ASN A 409 -6.82 18.71 30.02
N LYS A 410 -6.52 19.74 30.83
CA LYS A 410 -5.45 20.71 30.51
C LYS A 410 -4.09 20.05 30.36
N LYS A 411 -3.72 19.12 31.25
CA LYS A 411 -2.47 18.36 31.14
C LYS A 411 -2.42 17.57 29.83
N TYR A 412 -3.51 16.89 29.48
CA TYR A 412 -3.62 16.17 28.22
C TYR A 412 -3.50 17.10 26.99
N GLU A 413 -4.13 18.28 27.02
CA GLU A 413 -3.98 19.29 25.96
C GLU A 413 -2.52 19.75 25.81
N TYR A 414 -1.83 20.05 26.91
CA TYR A 414 -0.40 20.40 26.89
C TYR A 414 0.47 19.27 26.30
N GLU A 415 0.27 18.02 26.73
CA GLU A 415 0.99 16.88 26.15
C GLU A 415 0.75 16.73 24.64
N GLN A 416 -0.48 16.96 24.17
CA GLN A 416 -0.78 16.91 22.73
C GLN A 416 -0.14 18.09 21.97
N MET A 417 -0.08 19.28 22.58
CA MET A 417 0.65 20.42 22.02
C MET A 417 2.15 20.12 21.91
N GLU A 418 2.80 19.55 22.93
CA GLU A 418 4.21 19.14 22.86
C GLU A 418 4.45 18.06 21.81
N LYS A 419 3.61 17.00 21.77
CA LYS A 419 3.69 15.94 20.75
C LYS A 419 3.57 16.50 19.34
N ASN A 420 2.70 17.48 19.12
CA ASN A 420 2.53 18.14 17.82
C ASN A 420 3.68 19.10 17.51
N TRP A 421 4.19 19.84 18.51
CA TRP A 421 5.38 20.69 18.36
C TRP A 421 6.61 19.86 17.95
N HIS A 422 6.88 18.75 18.63
CA HIS A 422 7.97 17.84 18.28
C HIS A 422 7.82 17.25 16.87
N LYS A 423 6.61 16.83 16.45
CA LYS A 423 6.35 16.36 15.08
C LYS A 423 6.61 17.45 14.04
N ASN A 424 6.13 18.66 14.29
CA ASN A 424 6.32 19.80 13.39
C ASN A 424 7.81 20.18 13.30
N GLN A 425 8.54 20.13 14.41
CA GLN A 425 9.99 20.37 14.44
C GLN A 425 10.78 19.29 13.69
N GLN A 426 10.40 18.02 13.84
CA GLN A 426 10.97 16.90 13.07
C GLN A 426 10.72 17.10 11.57
N TYR A 427 9.48 17.37 11.17
CA TYR A 427 9.10 17.63 9.78
C TYR A 427 9.84 18.84 9.18
N GLN A 428 10.03 19.92 9.96
CA GLN A 428 10.84 21.07 9.56
C GLN A 428 12.31 20.68 9.34
N ASN A 429 12.89 19.88 10.25
CA ASN A 429 14.27 19.41 10.12
C ASN A 429 14.45 18.49 8.89
N ASP A 430 13.47 17.62 8.61
CA ASP A 430 13.46 16.75 7.44
C ASP A 430 13.39 17.56 6.14
N LEU A 431 12.55 18.60 6.10
CA LEU A 431 12.48 19.55 4.98
C LEU A 431 13.80 20.29 4.77
N SER A 432 14.42 20.80 5.83
CA SER A 432 15.76 21.42 5.76
C SER A 432 16.81 20.43 5.24
N GLY A 433 16.78 19.17 5.71
CA GLY A 433 17.66 18.11 5.21
C GLY A 433 17.47 17.79 3.72
N GLN A 434 16.23 17.80 3.23
CA GLN A 434 15.93 17.66 1.79
C GLN A 434 16.43 18.86 0.98
N ILE A 435 16.29 20.08 1.49
CA ILE A 435 16.81 21.30 0.86
C ILE A 435 18.34 21.24 0.78
N ASP A 436 19.02 20.90 1.87
CA ASP A 436 20.48 20.73 1.91
C ASP A 436 20.97 19.64 0.95
N TYR A 437 20.27 18.50 0.88
CA TYR A 437 20.59 17.42 -0.05
C TYR A 437 20.48 17.89 -1.51
N ASN A 438 19.39 18.57 -1.87
CA ASN A 438 19.19 19.12 -3.20
C ASN A 438 20.22 20.22 -3.55
N HIS A 439 20.65 21.01 -2.58
CA HIS A 439 21.74 21.99 -2.77
C HIS A 439 23.09 21.29 -3.04
N ARG A 440 23.42 20.24 -2.29
CA ARG A 440 24.64 19.44 -2.52
C ARG A 440 24.63 18.75 -3.88
N LEU A 441 23.49 18.20 -4.29
CA LEU A 441 23.34 17.56 -5.60
C LEU A 441 23.59 18.57 -6.73
N LYS A 442 22.97 19.76 -6.66
CA LYS A 442 23.22 20.85 -7.61
C LYS A 442 24.67 21.35 -7.62
N GLN A 443 25.35 21.36 -6.47
CA GLN A 443 26.78 21.69 -6.41
C GLN A 443 27.63 20.61 -7.09
N GLN A 444 27.34 19.34 -6.86
CA GLN A 444 28.05 18.22 -7.52
C GLN A 444 27.82 18.22 -9.04
N ASP A 445 26.60 18.47 -9.51
CA ASP A 445 26.31 18.59 -10.94
C ASP A 445 27.06 19.79 -11.55
N PHE A 446 27.08 20.95 -10.88
CA PHE A 446 27.87 22.10 -11.31
C PHE A 446 29.39 21.82 -11.35
N GLU A 447 29.94 21.14 -10.35
CA GLU A 447 31.36 20.74 -10.31
C GLU A 447 31.70 19.76 -11.45
N ARG A 448 30.76 18.88 -11.84
CA ARG A 448 30.91 17.97 -12.97
C ARG A 448 30.84 18.71 -14.30
N ASP A 449 29.86 19.58 -14.50
CA ASP A 449 29.75 20.44 -15.69
C ASP A 449 31.02 21.28 -15.87
N GLU A 450 31.56 21.85 -14.77
CA GLU A 450 32.80 22.62 -14.82
C GLU A 450 34.03 21.74 -15.16
N ALA A 451 34.10 20.51 -14.64
CA ALA A 451 35.15 19.56 -14.97
C ALA A 451 35.08 19.11 -16.44
N GLU A 452 33.89 18.80 -16.95
CA GLU A 452 33.66 18.47 -18.36
C GLU A 452 34.00 19.65 -19.28
N TYR A 453 33.64 20.88 -18.90
CA TYR A 453 34.03 22.09 -19.61
C TYR A 453 35.56 22.29 -19.65
N ARG A 454 36.26 22.12 -18.52
CA ARG A 454 37.73 22.21 -18.46
C ARG A 454 38.41 21.14 -19.34
N LEU A 455 37.88 19.92 -19.35
CA LEU A 455 38.35 18.84 -20.23
C LEU A 455 38.10 19.15 -21.70
N GLY A 456 36.94 19.71 -22.05
CA GLY A 456 36.62 20.19 -23.40
C GLY A 456 37.59 21.28 -23.86
N MET A 457 37.86 22.28 -23.02
CA MET A 457 38.85 23.34 -23.29
C MET A 457 40.27 22.77 -23.50
N GLN A 458 40.67 21.76 -22.75
CA GLN A 458 41.96 21.07 -22.95
C GLN A 458 42.00 20.31 -24.28
N ALA A 459 40.94 19.58 -24.62
CA ALA A 459 40.83 18.86 -25.90
C ALA A 459 40.82 19.82 -27.11
N GLU A 460 40.12 20.96 -27.02
CA GLU A 460 40.18 22.00 -28.05
C GLU A 460 41.57 22.61 -28.18
N PHE A 461 42.26 22.87 -27.06
CA PHE A 461 43.63 23.38 -27.08
C PHE A 461 44.61 22.39 -27.72
N GLU A 462 44.52 21.10 -27.38
CA GLU A 462 45.30 20.04 -28.03
C GLU A 462 44.99 19.92 -29.53
N TYR A 463 43.71 20.01 -29.91
CA TYR A 463 43.31 20.02 -31.32
C TYR A 463 43.88 21.22 -32.07
N GLN A 464 43.82 22.43 -31.49
CA GLN A 464 44.42 23.63 -32.06
C GLN A 464 45.95 23.56 -32.13
N GLN A 465 46.61 22.94 -31.16
CA GLN A 465 48.06 22.68 -31.22
C GLN A 465 48.41 21.69 -32.34
N ARG A 466 47.67 20.57 -32.48
CA ARG A 466 47.84 19.62 -33.58
C ARG A 466 47.59 20.27 -34.93
N LEU A 467 46.55 21.10 -35.04
CA LEU A 467 46.27 21.86 -36.26
C LEU A 467 47.43 22.80 -36.61
N LYS A 468 48.00 23.52 -35.64
CA LYS A 468 49.19 24.36 -35.83
C LYS A 468 50.39 23.53 -36.28
N THR A 469 50.73 22.42 -35.61
CA THR A 469 51.87 21.60 -36.02
C THR A 469 51.70 20.98 -37.40
N CYS A 470 50.48 20.62 -37.82
CA CYS A 470 50.20 20.17 -39.19
C CYS A 470 50.25 21.30 -40.23
N LEU A 471 49.99 22.56 -39.85
CA LEU A 471 50.14 23.73 -40.73
C LEU A 471 51.60 24.21 -40.83
N ASP A 472 52.36 24.11 -39.73
CA ASP A 472 53.78 24.46 -39.65
C ASP A 472 54.66 23.40 -40.35
N ASN A 473 54.32 22.11 -40.20
CA ASN A 473 54.95 20.97 -40.89
C ASN A 473 53.93 20.24 -41.78
N PRO A 474 53.55 20.80 -42.96
CA PRO A 474 52.62 20.14 -43.86
C PRO A 474 53.28 18.91 -44.50
N GLU A 475 52.85 17.72 -44.10
CA GLU A 475 53.24 16.46 -44.76
C GLU A 475 52.64 16.41 -46.18
N VAL A 476 53.44 16.82 -47.16
CA VAL A 476 53.03 16.81 -48.57
C VAL A 476 53.18 15.40 -49.15
N ASP A 477 52.27 14.51 -48.73
CA ASP A 477 52.23 13.08 -49.10
C ASP A 477 52.17 12.83 -50.63
N ARG A 478 51.74 13.85 -51.39
CA ARG A 478 51.90 13.93 -52.85
C ARG A 478 52.49 15.27 -53.26
N PRO A 479 53.83 15.42 -53.36
CA PRO A 479 54.43 16.66 -53.81
C PRO A 479 53.97 16.97 -55.24
N HIS A 480 53.48 18.20 -55.44
CA HIS A 480 53.02 18.70 -56.74
C HIS A 480 54.03 18.35 -57.85
N PRO A 481 53.61 17.90 -59.05
CA PRO A 481 54.52 17.34 -60.06
C PRO A 481 55.77 18.19 -60.36
N MET A 482 55.65 19.53 -60.32
CA MET A 482 56.81 20.43 -60.46
C MET A 482 57.81 20.36 -59.30
N ARG A 483 57.35 20.26 -58.03
CA ARG A 483 58.26 20.06 -56.88
C ARG A 483 58.95 18.70 -56.95
N ARG A 484 58.22 17.66 -57.36
CA ARG A 484 58.78 16.31 -57.59
C ARG A 484 59.87 16.32 -58.67
N ALA A 485 59.65 17.03 -59.78
CA ALA A 485 60.65 17.21 -60.83
C ALA A 485 61.87 18.04 -60.39
N MET A 486 61.67 19.07 -59.55
CA MET A 486 62.77 19.85 -58.97
C MET A 486 63.62 19.02 -57.98
N MET A 487 62.99 18.28 -57.07
CA MET A 487 63.68 17.39 -56.13
C MET A 487 64.51 16.31 -56.85
N GLN A 488 63.98 15.75 -57.94
CA GLN A 488 64.71 14.81 -58.79
C GLN A 488 65.91 15.45 -59.51
N ARG A 489 65.82 16.72 -59.92
CA ARG A 489 66.96 17.46 -60.49
C ARG A 489 68.05 17.78 -59.47
N SER A 490 67.70 18.09 -58.23
CA SER A 490 68.68 18.32 -57.16
C SER A 490 69.40 17.05 -56.68
N ALA A 491 68.80 15.87 -56.88
CA ALA A 491 69.41 14.58 -56.51
C ALA A 491 70.40 14.02 -57.57
N HIS A 492 70.61 14.73 -58.68
CA HIS A 492 71.53 14.35 -59.78
C HIS A 492 72.65 15.40 -59.99
N ARG A 493 73.15 15.97 -58.89
CA ARG A 493 74.35 16.85 -58.86
C ARG A 493 75.30 16.40 -57.77
#